data_AF-A0A5C7Q6E4-F1
#
_entry.id   AF-A0A5C7Q6E4-F1
#
_cell.length_a   1.000
_cell.length_b   1.000
_cell.length_c   1.000
_cell.angle_alpha   90.00
_cell.angle_beta   90.00
_cell.angle_gamma   90.00
#
_symmetry.space_group_name_H-M   'P 1'
#
loop_
_entity.id
_entity.type
_entity.pdbx_description
1 polymer ?
#
loop_
_entity_poly.entity_id
_entity_poly.type
_entity_poly.pdbx_seq_one_letter_code
_entity_poly.pdbx_strand_id
1 'polypeptide(L)'
;MKYPILRIAEDGSVPSKRLRVQKKTRAFSCTLLRSVCWPSYKSGTGKSFTATLRPIFLDYCGTESEHRAFTANLRTGRVASLDGDRTHIELLRSDPYVYAPPQRCEAGIRQIVYLPELFDLDPKQTNSETIAVVVMPPAALLNSVTPAELGAVSAALKLTNAAIDQERARIEAENVKRASSEDWYSRRPLAMPERLTLDIEALCYWALVARELSVRLDARTRFPIPQTPEFRALLLQTLYGLRLLALTDGNPLEALQAPGSYFYGRSSGGGLAVHGPGEWRANDDCGYLAPVALHIEQAKLGELLAELAKDYFNV
;
A
#
# COMPACT_ATOMS: atom_id res chain seq x y z
N MET A 1 -3.06 22.81 -10.98
CA MET A 1 -2.63 22.83 -9.56
C MET A 1 -2.13 21.42 -9.26
N LYS A 2 -0.88 21.26 -8.81
CA LYS A 2 -0.25 19.93 -8.64
C LYS A 2 -0.96 19.11 -7.55
N TYR A 3 -1.29 19.76 -6.44
CA TYR A 3 -1.93 19.14 -5.28
C TYR A 3 -3.42 19.48 -5.19
N PRO A 4 -4.29 18.52 -4.81
CA PRO A 4 -5.69 18.80 -4.50
C PRO A 4 -5.85 19.65 -3.23
N ILE A 5 -6.95 20.40 -3.13
CA ILE A 5 -7.32 21.13 -1.91
C ILE A 5 -8.44 20.36 -1.19
N LEU A 6 -8.31 20.26 0.12
CA LEU A 6 -9.35 19.84 1.05
C LEU A 6 -10.06 21.06 1.61
N ARG A 7 -11.38 21.04 1.65
CA ARG A 7 -12.18 22.15 2.20
C ARG A 7 -13.19 21.65 3.22
N ILE A 8 -13.29 22.36 4.34
CA ILE A 8 -14.36 22.18 5.33
C ILE A 8 -15.09 23.52 5.47
N ALA A 9 -16.40 23.52 5.27
CA ALA A 9 -17.23 24.69 5.55
C ALA A 9 -17.41 24.89 7.06
N GLU A 10 -17.42 26.14 7.52
CA GLU A 10 -17.57 26.49 8.94
C GLU A 10 -18.91 26.04 9.54
N ASP A 11 -19.97 25.92 8.74
CA ASP A 11 -21.27 25.39 9.14
C ASP A 11 -21.37 23.85 9.03
N GLY A 12 -20.30 23.17 8.60
CA GLY A 12 -20.28 21.73 8.35
C GLY A 12 -21.11 21.30 7.14
N SER A 13 -21.63 22.24 6.35
CA SER A 13 -22.34 21.93 5.11
C SER A 13 -21.36 21.40 4.06
N VAL A 14 -21.81 20.40 3.29
CA VAL A 14 -21.07 19.97 2.11
C VAL A 14 -21.28 21.02 1.01
N PRO A 15 -20.23 21.64 0.44
CA PRO A 15 -20.39 22.69 -0.56
C PRO A 15 -21.09 22.14 -1.81
N SER A 16 -22.41 22.37 -1.95
CA SER A 16 -23.15 21.96 -3.14
C SER A 16 -22.99 23.00 -4.25
N LYS A 17 -22.65 22.57 -5.47
CA LYS A 17 -22.56 23.46 -6.66
C LYS A 17 -23.92 24.14 -7.00
N ARG A 18 -25.05 23.65 -6.48
CA ARG A 18 -26.40 24.10 -6.85
C ARG A 18 -26.99 25.21 -5.97
N LEU A 19 -26.40 25.50 -4.81
CA LEU A 19 -26.83 26.58 -3.93
C LEU A 19 -25.75 27.64 -3.81
N ARG A 20 -25.48 28.36 -4.91
CA ARG A 20 -24.82 29.68 -4.89
C ARG A 20 -25.81 30.75 -4.38
N VAL A 21 -26.56 30.46 -3.33
CA VAL A 21 -27.22 31.53 -2.56
C VAL A 21 -26.15 32.08 -1.63
N GLN A 22 -25.87 33.37 -1.80
CA GLN A 22 -24.80 34.15 -1.17
C GLN A 22 -24.88 34.15 0.37
N LYS A 23 -24.55 33.04 1.03
CA LYS A 23 -23.99 33.10 2.38
C LYS A 23 -22.48 32.96 2.23
N LYS A 24 -21.74 34.01 2.63
CA LYS A 24 -20.30 33.93 2.86
C LYS A 24 -20.07 33.01 4.06
N THR A 25 -20.18 31.70 3.86
CA THR A 25 -19.69 30.74 4.84
C THR A 25 -18.18 30.76 4.76
N ARG A 26 -17.52 31.01 5.90
CA ARG A 26 -16.07 30.85 5.99
C ARG A 26 -15.78 29.38 5.70
N ALA A 27 -14.76 29.12 4.89
CA ALA A 27 -14.28 27.77 4.63
C ALA A 27 -12.81 27.71 5.02
N PHE A 28 -12.40 26.59 5.59
CA PHE A 28 -11.00 26.31 5.91
C PHE A 28 -10.46 25.37 4.85
N SER A 29 -9.31 25.72 4.28
CA SER A 29 -8.70 24.96 3.20
C SER A 29 -7.32 24.48 3.60
N CYS A 30 -6.98 23.25 3.20
CA CYS A 30 -5.63 22.70 3.33
C CYS A 30 -5.28 21.95 2.04
N THR A 31 -4.03 21.98 1.63
CA THR A 31 -3.49 21.21 0.52
C THR A 31 -3.35 19.74 0.94
N LEU A 32 -3.97 18.82 0.20
CA LEU A 32 -3.77 17.38 0.39
C LEU A 32 -2.40 17.00 -0.17
N LEU A 33 -1.49 16.54 0.68
CA LEU A 33 -0.19 16.01 0.28
C LEU A 33 -0.32 14.53 -0.09
N ARG A 34 -0.89 13.72 0.80
CA ARG A 34 -1.12 12.29 0.57
C ARG A 34 -2.29 11.77 1.39
N SER A 35 -3.08 10.88 0.80
CA SER A 35 -4.10 10.10 1.48
C SER A 35 -3.98 8.65 1.02
N VAL A 36 -3.90 7.72 1.96
CA VAL A 36 -3.88 6.28 1.68
C VAL A 36 -5.16 5.68 2.24
N CYS A 37 -5.93 5.02 1.39
CA CYS A 37 -7.15 4.31 1.74
C CYS A 37 -6.94 2.82 1.50
N TRP A 38 -7.48 1.99 2.38
CA TRP A 38 -7.42 0.54 2.25
C TRP A 38 -8.82 -0.06 2.38
N PRO A 39 -9.61 -0.11 1.30
CA PRO A 39 -11.05 -0.36 1.40
C PRO A 39 -11.42 -1.75 1.96
N SER A 40 -10.53 -2.74 1.81
CA SER A 40 -10.70 -4.09 2.40
C SER A 40 -10.49 -4.12 3.91
N TYR A 41 -9.71 -3.18 4.46
CA TYR A 41 -9.54 -3.00 5.90
C TYR A 41 -10.60 -2.04 6.46
N LYS A 42 -10.79 -0.92 5.76
CA LYS A 42 -11.70 0.15 6.16
C LYS A 42 -12.43 0.73 4.95
N SER A 43 -13.68 0.32 4.80
CA SER A 43 -14.51 0.74 3.69
C SER A 43 -14.94 2.20 3.83
N GLY A 44 -14.82 2.93 2.72
CA GLY A 44 -15.52 4.19 2.54
C GLY A 44 -17.02 4.00 2.32
N THR A 45 -17.75 5.09 2.12
CA THR A 45 -19.18 5.06 1.79
C THR A 45 -19.46 5.76 0.46
N GLY A 46 -20.58 5.44 -0.20
CA GLY A 46 -20.98 6.05 -1.47
C GLY A 46 -20.41 5.35 -2.72
N LYS A 47 -20.86 5.81 -3.91
CA LYS A 47 -20.44 5.28 -5.21
C LYS A 47 -19.31 6.13 -5.79
N SER A 48 -18.44 5.54 -6.63
CA SER A 48 -17.21 6.11 -7.25
C SER A 48 -17.08 7.64 -7.27
N PHE A 49 -18.02 8.38 -7.88
CA PHE A 49 -17.93 9.83 -8.06
C PHE A 49 -18.44 10.68 -6.88
N THR A 50 -19.01 10.05 -5.86
CA THR A 50 -19.54 10.64 -4.62
C THR A 50 -18.99 9.91 -3.39
N ALA A 51 -17.78 9.34 -3.51
CA ALA A 51 -17.24 8.47 -2.48
C ALA A 51 -16.77 9.29 -1.27
N THR A 52 -17.15 8.86 -0.08
CA THR A 52 -16.54 9.28 1.17
C THR A 52 -15.43 8.31 1.49
N LEU A 53 -14.20 8.78 1.30
CA LEU A 53 -12.96 8.09 1.59
C LEU A 53 -12.69 8.13 3.10
N ARG A 54 -12.25 7.00 3.64
CA ARG A 54 -11.82 6.86 5.03
C ARG A 54 -10.35 6.45 5.05
N PRO A 55 -9.43 7.43 5.00
CA PRO A 55 -8.02 7.12 4.88
C PRO A 55 -7.49 6.43 6.14
N ILE A 56 -6.59 5.48 5.95
CA ILE A 56 -5.77 4.92 7.03
C ILE A 56 -4.56 5.81 7.34
N PHE A 57 -4.20 6.68 6.40
CA PHE A 57 -3.14 7.68 6.49
C PHE A 57 -3.54 8.94 5.72
N LEU A 58 -3.32 10.11 6.32
CA LEU A 58 -3.63 11.41 5.74
C LEU A 58 -2.51 12.40 6.09
N ASP A 59 -2.00 13.09 5.07
CA ASP A 59 -0.99 14.13 5.16
C ASP A 59 -1.48 15.35 4.39
N TYR A 60 -1.51 16.50 5.08
CA TYR A 60 -1.97 17.75 4.52
C TYR A 60 -1.18 18.93 5.07
N CYS A 61 -1.15 20.02 4.32
CA CYS A 61 -0.48 21.25 4.67
C CYS A 61 -1.43 22.44 4.56
N GLY A 62 -1.34 23.39 5.47
CA GLY A 62 -2.12 24.63 5.41
C GLY A 62 -1.37 25.80 6.04
N THR A 63 -1.87 27.01 5.85
CA THR A 63 -1.37 28.18 6.59
C THR A 63 -1.61 28.02 8.09
N GLU A 64 -0.88 28.72 8.96
CA GLU A 64 -1.02 28.57 10.42
C GLU A 64 -2.46 28.81 10.93
N SER A 65 -3.18 29.74 10.29
CA SER A 65 -4.57 30.04 10.64
C SER A 65 -5.55 29.00 10.10
N GLU A 66 -5.38 28.54 8.85
CA GLU A 66 -6.25 27.52 8.24
C GLU A 66 -6.03 26.14 8.83
N HIS A 67 -4.77 25.73 9.03
CA HIS A 67 -4.39 24.43 9.59
C HIS A 67 -5.05 24.19 10.95
N ARG A 68 -4.99 25.18 11.85
CA ARG A 68 -5.55 25.06 13.20
C ARG A 68 -7.06 24.80 13.16
N ALA A 69 -7.78 25.61 12.39
CA ALA A 69 -9.23 25.49 12.26
C ALA A 69 -9.61 24.19 11.53
N PHE A 70 -8.93 23.86 10.44
CA PHE A 70 -9.19 22.65 9.66
C PHE A 70 -8.96 21.37 10.49
N THR A 71 -7.84 21.30 11.21
CA THR A 71 -7.49 20.17 12.10
C THR A 71 -8.53 20.00 13.21
N ALA A 72 -8.96 21.09 13.85
CA ALA A 72 -10.00 21.04 14.88
C ALA A 72 -11.32 20.50 14.32
N ASN A 73 -11.73 20.94 13.13
CA ASN A 73 -12.94 20.45 12.48
C ASN A 73 -12.83 18.96 12.12
N LEU A 74 -11.71 18.51 11.54
CA LEU A 74 -11.47 17.09 11.24
C LEU A 74 -11.57 16.22 12.50
N ARG A 75 -10.97 16.66 13.62
CA ARG A 75 -11.05 15.93 14.91
C ARG A 75 -12.48 15.77 15.42
N THR A 76 -13.37 16.69 15.07
CA THR A 76 -14.80 16.59 15.43
C THR A 76 -15.61 15.71 14.46
N GLY A 77 -14.94 15.04 13.51
CA GLY A 77 -15.58 14.17 12.52
C GLY A 77 -16.23 14.93 11.37
N ARG A 78 -15.90 16.21 11.16
CA ARG A 78 -16.41 16.94 10.00
C ARG A 78 -15.73 16.45 8.74
N VAL A 79 -16.53 16.33 7.68
CA VAL A 79 -16.11 15.82 6.38
C VAL A 79 -15.44 16.92 5.57
N ALA A 80 -14.29 16.62 4.97
CA ALA A 80 -13.60 17.51 4.04
C ALA A 80 -13.95 17.16 2.59
N SER A 81 -14.32 18.13 1.77
CA SER A 81 -14.49 17.94 0.33
C SER A 81 -13.15 18.04 -0.40
N LEU A 82 -12.88 17.11 -1.31
CA LEU A 82 -11.74 17.13 -2.21
C LEU A 82 -12.08 17.99 -3.45
N ASP A 83 -11.21 18.93 -3.81
CA ASP A 83 -11.48 19.92 -4.85
C ASP A 83 -11.96 19.32 -6.19
N GLY A 84 -13.03 19.90 -6.75
CA GLY A 84 -13.54 19.56 -8.08
C GLY A 84 -14.52 18.38 -8.14
N ASP A 85 -14.36 17.40 -7.24
CA ASP A 85 -15.12 16.16 -7.20
C ASP A 85 -16.18 16.15 -6.08
N ARG A 86 -17.15 15.24 -6.14
CA ARG A 86 -18.07 14.98 -5.01
C ARG A 86 -17.46 13.98 -4.02
N THR A 87 -16.14 13.87 -4.03
CA THR A 87 -15.36 12.98 -3.19
C THR A 87 -15.06 13.69 -1.87
N HIS A 88 -15.16 12.93 -0.80
CA HIS A 88 -15.08 13.42 0.57
C HIS A 88 -14.05 12.63 1.36
N ILE A 89 -13.40 13.26 2.34
CA ILE A 89 -12.55 12.60 3.33
C ILE A 89 -13.23 12.72 4.69
N GLU A 90 -13.41 11.57 5.33
CA GLU A 90 -14.00 11.44 6.65
C GLU A 90 -13.02 10.70 7.57
N LEU A 91 -12.79 11.28 8.75
CA LEU A 91 -12.12 10.62 9.87
C LEU A 91 -13.19 10.38 10.94
N LEU A 92 -13.55 9.12 11.19
CA LEU A 92 -14.58 8.83 12.19
C LEU A 92 -14.03 9.12 13.59
N ARG A 93 -14.84 9.79 14.41
CA ARG A 93 -14.49 10.07 15.82
C ARG A 93 -14.30 8.82 16.67
N SER A 94 -14.92 7.71 16.27
CA SER A 94 -14.79 6.41 16.94
C SER A 94 -13.43 5.78 16.75
N ASP A 95 -12.68 6.19 15.72
CA ASP A 95 -11.45 5.53 15.35
C ASP A 95 -10.25 6.16 16.07
N PRO A 96 -9.25 5.36 16.45
CA PRO A 96 -8.15 5.81 17.29
C PRO A 96 -7.07 6.56 16.48
N TYR A 97 -7.44 7.48 15.61
CA TYR A 97 -6.49 8.24 14.79
C TYR A 97 -5.48 9.01 15.66
N VAL A 98 -4.19 8.83 15.34
CA VAL A 98 -3.11 9.61 15.93
C VAL A 98 -2.83 10.81 15.04
N TYR A 99 -2.79 11.99 15.66
CA TYR A 99 -2.32 13.22 15.03
C TYR A 99 -0.88 13.43 15.46
N ALA A 100 0.07 13.20 14.54
CA ALA A 100 1.48 13.43 14.82
C ALA A 100 1.73 14.92 15.17
N PRO A 101 2.80 15.25 15.91
CA PRO A 101 3.16 16.64 16.17
C PRO A 101 3.24 17.44 14.85
N PRO A 102 2.58 18.60 14.74
CA PRO A 102 2.58 19.39 13.53
C PRO A 102 4.00 19.88 13.21
N GLN A 103 4.37 19.84 11.93
CA GLN A 103 5.68 20.25 11.45
C GLN A 103 5.56 21.57 10.69
N ARG A 104 6.39 22.56 11.03
CA ARG A 104 6.49 23.80 10.25
C ARG A 104 7.44 23.58 9.07
N CYS A 105 7.00 23.91 7.88
CA CYS A 105 7.78 23.88 6.65
C CYS A 105 7.56 25.16 5.85
N GLU A 106 8.30 25.34 4.75
CA GLU A 106 8.18 26.53 3.90
C GLU A 106 6.76 26.71 3.32
N ALA A 107 6.03 25.61 3.11
CA ALA A 107 4.65 25.62 2.61
C ALA A 107 3.59 25.91 3.69
N GLY A 108 3.95 25.97 4.98
CA GLY A 108 3.04 26.18 6.09
C GLY A 108 3.19 25.18 7.22
N ILE A 109 2.07 24.72 7.77
CA ILE A 109 2.03 23.68 8.81
C ILE A 109 1.56 22.37 8.18
N ARG A 110 2.45 21.38 8.17
CA ARG A 110 2.18 20.00 7.77
C ARG A 110 1.63 19.21 8.94
N GLN A 111 0.61 18.40 8.67
CA GLN A 111 -0.04 17.53 9.65
C GLN A 111 -0.22 16.14 9.08
N ILE A 112 0.32 15.16 9.80
CA ILE A 112 0.14 13.74 9.51
C ILE A 112 -0.88 13.18 10.50
N VAL A 113 -1.81 12.38 9.98
CA VAL A 113 -2.85 11.68 10.73
C VAL A 113 -2.92 10.24 10.24
N TYR A 114 -2.90 9.26 11.15
CA TYR A 114 -2.85 7.86 10.75
C TYR A 114 -3.50 6.93 11.78
N LEU A 115 -3.81 5.70 11.38
CA LEU A 115 -4.28 4.64 12.29
C LEU A 115 -3.07 3.95 12.94
N PRO A 116 -2.87 4.10 14.27
CA PRO A 116 -1.68 3.56 14.94
C PRO A 116 -1.59 2.04 14.85
N GLU A 117 -2.72 1.33 14.90
CA GLU A 117 -2.80 -0.12 14.75
C GLU A 117 -2.18 -0.66 13.46
N LEU A 118 -2.10 0.16 12.41
CA LEU A 118 -1.51 -0.22 11.13
C LEU A 118 -0.03 0.16 11.00
N PHE A 119 0.37 1.32 11.54
CA PHE A 119 1.69 1.91 11.26
C PHE A 119 2.70 1.81 12.41
N ASP A 120 2.26 1.83 13.68
CA ASP A 120 3.17 1.83 14.84
C ASP A 120 3.81 0.46 15.05
N LEU A 121 5.08 0.37 15.47
CA LEU A 121 5.73 -0.94 15.67
C LEU A 121 5.01 -1.80 16.73
N ASP A 122 4.65 -1.18 17.86
CA ASP A 122 3.97 -1.80 18.98
C ASP A 122 2.61 -1.12 19.23
N PRO A 123 1.54 -1.55 18.53
CA PRO A 123 0.24 -0.93 18.69
C PRO A 123 -0.39 -1.38 20.02
N LYS A 124 -0.94 -0.42 20.78
CA LYS A 124 -1.59 -0.67 22.08
C LYS A 124 -2.75 -1.67 22.05
N GLN A 125 -3.31 -1.90 20.86
CA GLN A 125 -4.42 -2.80 20.64
C GLN A 125 -4.02 -3.75 19.50
N THR A 126 -3.59 -4.96 19.86
CA THR A 126 -3.33 -6.05 18.92
C THR A 126 -4.52 -7.00 18.93
N ASN A 127 -4.99 -7.39 17.74
CA ASN A 127 -5.91 -8.51 17.64
C ASN A 127 -5.12 -9.81 17.83
N SER A 128 -5.57 -10.69 18.74
CA SER A 128 -4.92 -11.96 19.01
C SER A 128 -5.00 -12.96 17.85
N GLU A 129 -5.94 -12.75 16.92
CA GLU A 129 -6.23 -13.67 15.82
C GLU A 129 -5.70 -13.19 14.47
N THR A 130 -5.72 -11.89 14.21
CA THR A 130 -5.27 -11.31 12.93
C THR A 130 -4.22 -10.24 13.12
N ILE A 131 -3.35 -10.09 12.12
CA ILE A 131 -2.34 -9.04 12.04
C ILE A 131 -2.65 -8.19 10.82
N ALA A 132 -2.72 -6.88 11.01
CA ALA A 132 -2.81 -5.90 9.94
C ALA A 132 -1.65 -4.92 10.05
N VAL A 133 -0.82 -4.80 9.03
CA VAL A 133 0.36 -3.91 9.00
C VAL A 133 0.40 -3.11 7.70
N VAL A 134 0.88 -1.87 7.77
CA VAL A 134 1.23 -1.08 6.58
C VAL A 134 2.68 -0.62 6.66
N VAL A 135 3.41 -0.83 5.58
CA VAL A 135 4.79 -0.42 5.37
C VAL A 135 4.79 0.71 4.35
N MET A 136 5.15 1.91 4.80
CA MET A 136 5.28 3.10 3.95
C MET A 136 6.47 3.95 4.43
N PRO A 137 7.71 3.45 4.31
CA PRO A 137 8.89 4.17 4.77
C PRO A 137 9.14 5.43 3.92
N PRO A 138 9.81 6.45 4.50
CA PRO A 138 10.29 7.59 3.73
C PRO A 138 11.26 7.18 2.63
N ALA A 139 11.20 7.83 1.47
CA ALA A 139 12.08 7.58 0.34
C ALA A 139 13.57 7.78 0.67
N ALA A 140 13.88 8.67 1.60
CA ALA A 140 15.25 8.88 2.08
C ALA A 140 15.88 7.62 2.69
N LEU A 141 15.07 6.66 3.19
CA LEU A 141 15.59 5.41 3.73
C LEU A 141 16.07 4.44 2.64
N LEU A 142 15.80 4.67 1.36
CA LEU A 142 16.43 3.89 0.28
C LEU A 142 17.96 3.96 0.34
N ASN A 143 18.51 5.11 0.77
CA ASN A 143 19.95 5.29 0.94
C ASN A 143 20.55 4.48 2.09
N SER A 144 19.70 3.86 2.94
CA SER A 144 20.13 3.00 4.05
C SER A 144 20.12 1.51 3.71
N VAL A 145 19.78 1.14 2.47
CA VAL A 145 19.83 -0.25 2.01
C VAL A 145 21.29 -0.70 1.95
N THR A 146 21.58 -1.81 2.63
CA THR A 146 22.94 -2.35 2.71
C THR A 146 23.26 -3.25 1.52
N PRO A 147 24.56 -3.44 1.19
CA PRO A 147 24.96 -4.40 0.15
C PRO A 147 24.50 -5.83 0.42
N ALA A 148 24.42 -6.25 1.69
CA ALA A 148 23.92 -7.57 2.07
C ALA A 148 22.43 -7.72 1.74
N GLU A 149 21.61 -6.72 2.09
CA GLU A 149 20.18 -6.73 1.74
C GLU A 149 19.96 -6.70 0.23
N LEU A 150 20.74 -5.90 -0.50
CA LEU A 150 20.66 -5.85 -1.96
C LEU A 150 21.08 -7.18 -2.60
N GLY A 151 22.11 -7.83 -2.07
CA GLY A 151 22.54 -9.17 -2.48
C GLY A 151 21.46 -10.23 -2.26
N ALA A 152 20.79 -10.19 -1.10
CA ALA A 152 19.70 -11.10 -0.75
C ALA A 152 18.50 -10.99 -1.70
N VAL A 153 18.01 -9.77 -2.00
CA VAL A 153 16.89 -9.60 -2.95
C VAL A 153 17.30 -9.94 -4.38
N SER A 154 18.55 -9.69 -4.76
CA SER A 154 19.07 -10.11 -6.08
C SER A 154 19.11 -11.64 -6.21
N ALA A 155 19.48 -12.34 -5.13
CA ALA A 155 19.46 -13.80 -5.10
C ALA A 155 18.02 -14.34 -5.14
N ALA A 156 17.10 -13.75 -4.38
CA ALA A 156 15.68 -14.09 -4.42
C ALA A 156 15.08 -13.89 -5.83
N LEU A 157 15.39 -12.78 -6.51
CA LEU A 157 14.98 -12.54 -7.90
C LEU A 157 15.51 -13.64 -8.86
N LYS A 158 16.77 -14.05 -8.69
CA LYS A 158 17.36 -15.15 -9.48
C LYS A 158 16.61 -16.47 -9.24
N LEU A 159 16.24 -16.77 -7.99
CA LEU A 159 15.43 -17.95 -7.66
C LEU A 159 14.05 -17.89 -8.33
N THR A 160 13.38 -16.73 -8.30
CA THR A 160 12.11 -16.54 -9.02
C THR A 160 12.26 -16.82 -10.51
N ASN A 161 13.29 -16.24 -11.14
CA ASN A 161 13.53 -16.42 -12.56
C ASN A 161 13.93 -17.86 -12.92
N ALA A 162 14.63 -18.57 -12.03
CA ALA A 162 14.91 -19.99 -12.20
C ALA A 162 13.63 -20.85 -12.15
N ALA A 163 12.70 -20.56 -11.23
CA ALA A 163 11.40 -21.22 -11.18
C ALA A 163 10.55 -20.92 -12.44
N ILE A 164 10.59 -19.67 -12.93
CA ILE A 164 9.95 -19.29 -14.20
C ILE A 164 10.56 -20.09 -15.37
N ASP A 165 11.89 -20.24 -15.42
CA ASP A 165 12.55 -21.02 -16.47
C ASP A 165 12.15 -22.50 -16.45
N GLN A 166 11.99 -23.10 -15.27
CA GLN A 166 11.48 -24.47 -15.13
C GLN A 166 10.05 -24.59 -15.65
N GLU A 167 9.17 -23.64 -15.30
CA GLU A 167 7.78 -23.64 -15.78
C GLU A 167 7.71 -23.39 -17.29
N ARG A 168 8.56 -22.53 -17.85
CA ARG A 168 8.67 -22.34 -19.31
C ARG A 168 9.05 -23.63 -20.01
N ALA A 169 10.04 -24.37 -19.50
CA ALA A 169 10.44 -25.66 -20.07
C ALA A 169 9.29 -26.69 -20.03
N ARG A 170 8.53 -26.71 -18.92
CA ARG A 170 7.33 -27.55 -18.80
C ARG A 170 6.25 -27.17 -19.83
N ILE A 171 5.94 -25.87 -19.95
CA ILE A 171 4.94 -25.35 -20.88
C ILE A 171 5.36 -25.61 -22.33
N GLU A 172 6.65 -25.52 -22.65
CA GLU A 172 7.19 -25.81 -23.97
C GLU A 172 6.95 -27.28 -24.34
N ALA A 173 7.28 -28.20 -23.44
CA ALA A 173 7.01 -29.61 -23.63
C ALA A 173 5.49 -29.92 -23.78
N GLU A 174 4.64 -29.20 -23.06
CA GLU A 174 3.19 -29.33 -23.20
C GLU A 174 2.67 -28.74 -24.52
N ASN A 175 3.20 -27.61 -24.96
CA ASN A 175 2.83 -26.97 -26.22
C ASN A 175 3.23 -27.82 -27.43
N VAL A 176 4.35 -28.53 -27.37
CA VAL A 176 4.72 -29.54 -28.39
C VAL A 176 3.65 -30.64 -28.48
N LYS A 177 3.19 -31.18 -27.35
CA LYS A 177 2.12 -32.20 -27.33
C LYS A 177 0.80 -31.65 -27.86
N ARG A 178 0.44 -30.44 -27.46
CA ARG A 178 -0.78 -29.74 -27.91
C ARG A 178 -0.78 -29.48 -29.42
N ALA A 179 0.36 -29.11 -29.99
CA ALA A 179 0.51 -28.89 -31.43
C ALA A 179 0.25 -30.17 -32.25
N SER A 180 0.58 -31.34 -31.71
CA SER A 180 0.29 -32.64 -32.33
C SER A 180 -1.13 -33.17 -32.06
N SER A 181 -1.97 -32.47 -31.30
CA SER A 181 -3.31 -32.95 -30.95
C SER A 181 -4.28 -32.86 -32.13
N GLU A 182 -5.09 -33.91 -32.32
CA GLU A 182 -6.18 -33.92 -33.31
C GLU A 182 -7.36 -33.03 -32.88
N ASP A 183 -7.53 -32.79 -31.57
CA ASP A 183 -8.55 -31.90 -31.03
C ASP A 183 -8.19 -30.42 -31.24
N TRP A 184 -9.00 -29.73 -32.04
CA TRP A 184 -8.84 -28.31 -32.37
C TRP A 184 -8.77 -27.41 -31.13
N TYR A 185 -9.56 -27.69 -30.09
CA TYR A 185 -9.57 -26.87 -28.87
C TYR A 185 -8.29 -27.01 -28.05
N SER A 186 -7.62 -28.16 -28.15
CA SER A 186 -6.38 -28.46 -27.44
C SER A 186 -5.13 -27.90 -28.12
N ARG A 187 -5.21 -27.45 -29.38
CA ARG A 187 -4.06 -26.91 -30.16
C ARG A 187 -3.58 -25.54 -29.73
N ARG A 188 -4.36 -24.80 -28.92
CA ARG A 188 -3.97 -23.47 -28.49
C ARG A 188 -2.75 -23.57 -27.57
N PRO A 189 -1.63 -22.88 -27.89
CA PRO A 189 -0.47 -22.88 -27.02
C PRO A 189 -0.80 -22.17 -25.72
N LEU A 190 -0.32 -22.75 -24.62
CA LEU A 190 -0.27 -22.12 -23.32
C LEU A 190 0.68 -20.91 -23.38
N ALA A 191 0.31 -19.85 -22.67
CA ALA A 191 1.09 -18.63 -22.59
C ALA A 191 2.37 -18.86 -21.78
N MET A 192 3.50 -18.35 -22.28
CA MET A 192 4.79 -18.44 -21.61
C MET A 192 4.88 -17.34 -20.53
N PRO A 193 5.23 -17.67 -19.28
CA PRO A 193 5.52 -16.66 -18.28
C PRO A 193 6.78 -15.87 -18.65
N GLU A 194 6.75 -14.57 -18.43
CA GLU A 194 7.88 -13.67 -18.68
C GLU A 194 8.85 -13.67 -17.50
N ARG A 195 10.15 -13.56 -17.80
CA ARG A 195 11.16 -13.35 -16.77
C ARG A 195 10.99 -11.97 -16.15
N LEU A 196 11.20 -11.89 -14.85
CA LEU A 196 11.11 -10.63 -14.12
C LEU A 196 12.40 -9.84 -14.29
N THR A 197 12.25 -8.58 -14.68
CA THR A 197 13.35 -7.61 -14.78
C THR A 197 13.05 -6.47 -13.83
N LEU A 198 13.83 -6.36 -12.76
CA LEU A 198 13.74 -5.27 -11.78
C LEU A 198 15.00 -4.42 -11.88
N ASP A 199 14.83 -3.10 -11.91
CA ASP A 199 15.94 -2.16 -11.84
C ASP A 199 16.49 -2.05 -10.41
N ILE A 200 17.60 -1.31 -10.26
CA ILE A 200 18.25 -1.14 -8.97
C ILE A 200 17.35 -0.45 -7.93
N GLU A 201 16.48 0.47 -8.37
CA GLU A 201 15.58 1.20 -7.49
C GLU A 201 14.49 0.26 -6.93
N ALA A 202 13.91 -0.60 -7.77
CA ALA A 202 12.97 -1.63 -7.36
C ALA A 202 13.62 -2.66 -6.41
N LEU A 203 14.89 -3.03 -6.64
CA LEU A 203 15.62 -3.91 -5.73
C LEU A 203 15.88 -3.25 -4.37
N CYS A 204 16.30 -1.97 -4.34
CA CYS A 204 16.44 -1.22 -3.09
C CYS A 204 15.09 -1.08 -2.36
N TYR A 205 14.02 -0.83 -3.10
CA TYR A 205 12.67 -0.80 -2.55
C TYR A 205 12.27 -2.15 -1.94
N TRP A 206 12.52 -3.27 -2.62
CA TRP A 206 12.29 -4.61 -2.07
C TRP A 206 13.05 -4.82 -0.77
N ALA A 207 14.36 -4.57 -0.77
CA ALA A 207 15.19 -4.75 0.41
C ALA A 207 14.67 -3.95 1.62
N LEU A 208 14.31 -2.69 1.40
CA LEU A 208 13.78 -1.81 2.44
C LEU A 208 12.41 -2.29 2.94
N VAL A 209 11.48 -2.61 2.04
CA VAL A 209 10.14 -3.09 2.43
C VAL A 209 10.23 -4.42 3.16
N ALA A 210 11.11 -5.33 2.74
CA ALA A 210 11.33 -6.61 3.40
C ALA A 210 11.81 -6.41 4.85
N ARG A 211 12.77 -5.50 5.08
CA ARG A 211 13.23 -5.12 6.43
C ARG A 211 12.10 -4.54 7.27
N GLU A 212 11.43 -3.51 6.75
CA GLU A 212 10.39 -2.77 7.48
C GLU A 212 9.16 -3.62 7.79
N LEU A 213 8.78 -4.52 6.87
CA LEU A 213 7.70 -5.47 7.08
C LEU A 213 8.08 -6.50 8.15
N SER A 214 9.27 -7.09 8.06
CA SER A 214 9.70 -8.13 8.98
C SER A 214 9.79 -7.64 10.42
N VAL A 215 10.30 -6.43 10.64
CA VAL A 215 10.35 -5.82 11.99
C VAL A 215 8.94 -5.58 12.54
N ARG A 216 8.00 -5.09 11.71
CA ARG A 216 6.61 -4.89 12.12
C ARG A 216 5.88 -6.18 12.42
N LEU A 217 6.13 -7.22 11.62
CA LEU A 217 5.53 -8.52 11.86
C LEU A 217 6.10 -9.13 13.14
N ASP A 218 7.42 -9.14 13.32
CA ASP A 218 8.09 -9.72 14.49
C ASP A 218 7.60 -9.09 15.80
N ALA A 219 7.37 -7.77 15.81
CA ALA A 219 6.83 -7.06 16.97
C ALA A 219 5.36 -7.42 17.30
N ARG A 220 4.60 -7.95 16.34
CA ARG A 220 3.14 -8.14 16.44
C ARG A 220 2.69 -9.59 16.38
N THR A 221 3.58 -10.49 15.97
CA THR A 221 3.29 -11.91 15.87
C THR A 221 3.89 -12.66 17.05
N ARG A 222 3.28 -13.79 17.41
CA ARG A 222 3.83 -14.73 18.39
C ARG A 222 4.91 -15.66 17.80
N PHE A 223 5.15 -15.56 16.50
CA PHE A 223 6.12 -16.38 15.77
C PHE A 223 7.39 -15.57 15.52
N PRO A 224 8.57 -16.01 15.98
CA PRO A 224 9.80 -15.26 15.74
C PRO A 224 10.10 -15.21 14.24
N ILE A 225 10.49 -14.02 13.76
CA ILE A 225 10.90 -13.84 12.36
C ILE A 225 12.42 -13.69 12.30
N PRO A 226 13.13 -14.59 11.60
CA PRO A 226 14.56 -14.43 11.35
C PRO A 226 14.89 -13.08 10.71
N GLN A 227 15.89 -12.41 11.29
CA GLN A 227 16.28 -11.06 10.91
C GLN A 227 17.38 -11.02 9.83
N THR A 228 17.74 -12.17 9.26
CA THR A 228 18.73 -12.25 8.17
C THR A 228 18.14 -11.65 6.88
N PRO A 229 18.93 -10.89 6.10
CA PRO A 229 18.43 -10.27 4.87
C PRO A 229 17.80 -11.25 3.87
N GLU A 230 18.38 -12.46 3.75
CA GLU A 230 17.91 -13.52 2.86
C GLU A 230 16.51 -14.00 3.25
N PHE A 231 16.30 -14.28 4.54
CA PHE A 231 15.00 -14.74 5.01
C PHE A 231 13.92 -13.67 4.79
N ARG A 232 14.23 -12.41 5.09
CA ARG A 232 13.29 -11.29 4.88
C ARG A 232 12.94 -11.11 3.39
N ALA A 233 13.93 -11.23 2.50
CA ALA A 233 13.73 -11.15 1.06
C ALA A 233 12.79 -12.25 0.55
N LEU A 234 13.05 -13.50 0.96
CA LEU A 234 12.21 -14.66 0.63
C LEU A 234 10.81 -14.56 1.25
N LEU A 235 10.69 -14.09 2.49
CA LEU A 235 9.40 -13.87 3.13
C LEU A 235 8.54 -12.91 2.31
N LEU A 236 9.10 -11.76 1.93
CA LEU A 236 8.36 -10.80 1.11
C LEU A 236 7.98 -11.42 -0.25
N GLN A 237 8.92 -12.10 -0.92
CA GLN A 237 8.66 -12.81 -2.18
C GLN A 237 7.50 -13.81 -2.07
N THR A 238 7.48 -14.63 -1.02
CA THR A 238 6.42 -15.61 -0.76
C THR A 238 5.07 -14.92 -0.57
N LEU A 239 5.02 -13.82 0.20
CA LEU A 239 3.79 -13.05 0.39
C LEU A 239 3.27 -12.42 -0.93
N TYR A 240 4.16 -11.96 -1.81
CA TYR A 240 3.81 -11.50 -3.16
C TYR A 240 3.28 -12.65 -4.04
N GLY A 241 3.99 -13.79 -4.06
CA GLY A 241 3.62 -14.96 -4.85
C GLY A 241 2.25 -15.52 -4.46
N LEU A 242 1.92 -15.50 -3.17
CA LEU A 242 0.64 -15.92 -2.62
C LEU A 242 -0.46 -14.84 -2.68
N ARG A 243 -0.16 -13.63 -3.19
CA ARG A 243 -1.08 -12.49 -3.28
C ARG A 243 -1.71 -12.09 -1.94
N LEU A 244 -0.94 -12.20 -0.86
CA LEU A 244 -1.38 -11.81 0.48
C LEU A 244 -1.22 -10.30 0.75
N LEU A 245 -0.48 -9.61 -0.12
CA LEU A 245 -0.20 -8.18 0.01
C LEU A 245 -1.20 -7.33 -0.77
N ALA A 246 -1.74 -6.31 -0.11
CA ALA A 246 -2.43 -5.21 -0.76
C ALA A 246 -1.41 -4.18 -1.23
N LEU A 247 -1.46 -3.87 -2.52
CA LEU A 247 -0.55 -2.96 -3.20
C LEU A 247 -1.29 -1.74 -3.72
N THR A 248 -0.53 -0.70 -4.02
CA THR A 248 -0.97 0.43 -4.83
C THR A 248 -0.77 0.13 -6.31
N ASP A 249 -1.58 0.76 -7.16
CA ASP A 249 -1.37 0.69 -8.61
C ASP A 249 0.06 1.15 -8.97
N GLY A 250 0.75 0.34 -9.76
CA GLY A 250 2.13 0.61 -10.15
C GLY A 250 3.15 0.40 -9.01
N ASN A 251 2.87 -0.46 -8.04
CA ASN A 251 3.91 -0.82 -7.07
C ASN A 251 5.18 -1.35 -7.80
N PRO A 252 6.41 -0.96 -7.38
CA PRO A 252 7.65 -1.40 -8.04
C PRO A 252 7.81 -2.93 -8.10
N LEU A 253 7.12 -3.66 -7.22
CA LEU A 253 7.18 -5.11 -7.10
C LEU A 253 5.90 -5.81 -7.58
N GLU A 254 5.00 -5.09 -8.27
CA GLU A 254 3.76 -5.68 -8.79
C GLU A 254 4.03 -6.91 -9.67
N ALA A 255 5.16 -6.92 -10.40
CA ALA A 255 5.59 -8.04 -11.23
C ALA A 255 5.93 -9.32 -10.45
N LEU A 256 6.15 -9.26 -9.13
CA LEU A 256 6.34 -10.46 -8.28
C LEU A 256 5.03 -11.21 -8.02
N GLN A 257 3.86 -10.62 -8.28
CA GLN A 257 2.59 -11.33 -8.15
C GLN A 257 2.45 -12.35 -9.28
N ALA A 258 2.22 -13.63 -8.94
CA ALA A 258 2.22 -14.73 -9.90
C ALA A 258 1.26 -14.48 -11.10
N PRO A 259 1.72 -14.63 -12.36
CA PRO A 259 0.87 -14.59 -13.54
C PRO A 259 0.06 -15.90 -13.66
N GLY A 260 -1.26 -15.82 -13.87
CA GLY A 260 -2.06 -17.04 -14.08
C GLY A 260 -3.53 -17.00 -13.67
N SER A 261 -3.99 -15.97 -12.98
CA SER A 261 -5.42 -15.75 -12.78
C SER A 261 -5.94 -14.80 -13.85
N TYR A 262 -6.53 -15.35 -14.92
CA TYR A 262 -7.39 -14.63 -15.86
C TYR A 262 -8.69 -14.11 -15.21
N PHE A 263 -8.70 -13.84 -13.90
CA PHE A 263 -9.68 -12.92 -13.35
C PHE A 263 -9.30 -11.51 -13.79
N TYR A 264 -9.85 -11.14 -14.94
CA TYR A 264 -10.49 -9.85 -15.13
C TYR A 264 -11.26 -9.49 -13.86
N GLY A 265 -10.57 -8.82 -12.94
CA GLY A 265 -11.01 -8.67 -11.58
C GLY A 265 -10.36 -7.47 -10.93
N ARG A 266 -10.25 -6.38 -11.70
CA ARG A 266 -10.39 -5.00 -11.24
C ARG A 266 -9.48 -4.61 -10.06
N SER A 267 -8.72 -3.55 -10.28
CA SER A 267 -8.37 -2.52 -9.29
C SER A 267 -9.60 -1.89 -8.57
N SER A 268 -10.74 -2.61 -8.43
CA SER A 268 -11.91 -2.17 -7.68
C SER A 268 -12.08 -2.99 -6.41
N GLY A 269 -11.45 -2.52 -5.33
CA GLY A 269 -12.05 -2.65 -3.99
C GLY A 269 -11.18 -3.25 -2.90
N GLY A 270 -10.03 -3.89 -3.21
CA GLY A 270 -9.21 -4.57 -2.19
C GLY A 270 -7.84 -3.96 -1.90
N GLY A 271 -7.21 -3.35 -2.91
CA GLY A 271 -5.86 -2.79 -2.83
C GLY A 271 -5.77 -1.43 -2.12
N LEU A 272 -4.56 -0.91 -1.98
CA LEU A 272 -4.31 0.40 -1.41
C LEU A 272 -4.58 1.48 -2.47
N ALA A 273 -5.50 2.40 -2.18
CA ALA A 273 -5.76 3.56 -3.02
C ALA A 273 -5.00 4.77 -2.47
N VAL A 274 -4.15 5.39 -3.30
CA VAL A 274 -3.41 6.60 -2.94
C VAL A 274 -3.98 7.79 -3.67
N HIS A 275 -4.30 8.85 -2.91
CA HIS A 275 -4.76 10.12 -3.44
C HIS A 275 -3.76 11.22 -3.06
N GLY A 276 -3.31 12.00 -4.04
CA GLY A 276 -2.26 13.02 -3.93
C GLY A 276 -1.72 13.36 -5.32
N PRO A 277 -0.67 14.19 -5.46
CA PRO A 277 -0.05 14.38 -6.77
C PRO A 277 0.74 13.15 -7.22
N GLY A 278 0.47 12.74 -8.46
CA GLY A 278 1.41 11.97 -9.29
C GLY A 278 1.35 10.44 -9.20
N GLU A 279 1.70 9.82 -10.32
CA GLU A 279 1.99 8.40 -10.52
C GLU A 279 3.24 7.99 -9.72
N TRP A 280 3.28 6.76 -9.20
CA TRP A 280 4.34 6.24 -8.34
C TRP A 280 5.80 6.43 -8.81
N ARG A 281 6.05 6.57 -10.13
CA ARG A 281 7.38 6.81 -10.72
C ARG A 281 7.82 8.28 -10.68
N ALA A 282 6.88 9.21 -10.57
CA ALA A 282 7.22 10.56 -10.22
C ALA A 282 7.44 10.53 -8.72
N ASN A 283 8.69 10.59 -8.28
CA ASN A 283 9.06 10.80 -6.87
C ASN A 283 7.99 11.65 -6.21
N ASP A 284 7.21 11.02 -5.32
CA ASP A 284 6.27 11.76 -4.51
C ASP A 284 7.10 12.82 -3.81
N ASP A 285 6.89 14.09 -4.15
CA ASP A 285 7.64 15.19 -3.57
C ASP A 285 7.30 15.36 -2.08
N CYS A 286 6.36 14.57 -1.55
CA CYS A 286 6.10 14.43 -0.12
C CYS A 286 7.02 13.40 0.57
N GLY A 287 7.85 12.67 -0.19
CA GLY A 287 8.93 11.82 0.31
C GLY A 287 8.51 10.43 0.78
N TYR A 288 7.35 9.90 0.35
CA TYR A 288 6.91 8.55 0.71
C TYR A 288 7.12 7.56 -0.43
N LEU A 289 7.58 6.35 -0.09
CA LEU A 289 7.56 5.24 -1.04
C LEU A 289 6.15 4.66 -1.19
N ALA A 290 5.96 3.87 -2.25
CA ALA A 290 4.70 3.16 -2.47
C ALA A 290 4.39 2.26 -1.26
N PRO A 291 3.21 2.39 -0.63
CA PRO A 291 2.87 1.59 0.54
C PRO A 291 2.55 0.13 0.15
N VAL A 292 2.84 -0.77 1.08
CA VAL A 292 2.45 -2.19 1.04
C VAL A 292 1.72 -2.51 2.32
N ALA A 293 0.61 -3.25 2.22
CA ALA A 293 -0.17 -3.66 3.38
C ALA A 293 -0.36 -5.17 3.41
N LEU A 294 -0.43 -5.75 4.61
CA LEU A 294 -0.74 -7.15 4.85
C LEU A 294 -1.84 -7.23 5.90
N HIS A 295 -2.87 -8.01 5.61
CA HIS A 295 -3.87 -8.43 6.59
C HIS A 295 -3.95 -9.96 6.54
N ILE A 296 -3.55 -10.62 7.63
CA ILE A 296 -3.40 -12.08 7.67
C ILE A 296 -3.78 -12.63 9.05
N GLU A 297 -4.34 -13.83 9.08
CA GLU A 297 -4.53 -14.58 10.31
C GLU A 297 -3.18 -15.02 10.90
N GLN A 298 -3.04 -14.97 12.22
CA GLN A 298 -1.81 -15.40 12.89
C GLN A 298 -1.49 -16.87 12.60
N ALA A 299 -2.50 -17.75 12.61
CA ALA A 299 -2.30 -19.17 12.30
C ALA A 299 -1.71 -19.36 10.89
N LYS A 300 -2.27 -18.64 9.90
CA LYS A 300 -1.78 -18.67 8.52
C LYS A 300 -0.36 -18.13 8.40
N LEU A 301 -0.05 -17.03 9.09
CA LEU A 301 1.32 -16.50 9.13
C LEU A 301 2.29 -17.51 9.75
N GLY A 302 1.90 -18.19 10.82
CA GLY A 302 2.70 -19.22 11.48
C GLY A 302 3.01 -20.41 10.57
N GLU A 303 2.02 -20.91 9.81
CA GLU A 303 2.21 -21.95 8.79
C GLU A 303 3.25 -21.52 7.75
N LEU A 304 3.09 -20.31 7.18
CA LEU A 304 3.99 -19.79 6.15
C LEU A 304 5.41 -19.61 6.66
N LEU A 305 5.58 -19.08 7.88
CA LEU A 305 6.89 -18.92 8.50
C LEU A 305 7.54 -20.27 8.77
N ALA A 306 6.77 -21.27 9.21
CA ALA A 306 7.28 -22.62 9.46
C ALA A 306 7.72 -23.31 8.18
N GLU A 307 6.94 -23.23 7.10
CA GLU A 307 7.31 -23.78 5.78
C GLU A 307 8.56 -23.09 5.25
N LEU A 308 8.58 -21.76 5.24
CA LEU A 308 9.73 -21.00 4.76
C LEU A 308 11.00 -21.26 5.59
N ALA A 309 10.87 -21.43 6.91
CA ALA A 309 11.99 -21.77 7.78
C ALA A 309 12.56 -23.16 7.49
N LYS A 310 11.72 -24.16 7.20
CA LYS A 310 12.20 -25.50 6.80
C LYS A 310 13.03 -25.44 5.53
N ASP A 311 12.51 -24.73 4.52
CA ASP A 311 13.19 -24.56 3.24
C ASP A 311 14.51 -23.78 3.39
N TYR A 312 14.52 -22.74 4.23
CA TYR A 312 15.69 -21.88 4.42
C TYR A 312 16.79 -22.54 5.25
N PHE A 313 16.43 -23.24 6.33
CA PHE A 313 17.39 -23.85 7.25
C PHE A 313 17.72 -25.32 6.92
N ASN A 314 17.02 -25.93 5.95
CA ASN A 314 17.11 -27.36 5.63
C ASN A 314 16.83 -28.27 6.85
N VAL A 315 15.75 -27.98 7.60
CA VAL A 315 15.34 -28.71 8.81
C VAL A 315 13.99 -29.37 8.62
#